data_AF-A0A538U583-F1
#
_entry.id   AF-A0A538U583-F1
#
_cell.length_a   1.000
_cell.length_b   1.000
_cell.length_c   1.000
_cell.angle_alpha   90.00
_cell.angle_beta   90.00
_cell.angle_gamma   90.00
#
_symmetry.space_group_name_H-M   'P 1'
#
loop_
_entity.id
_entity.type
_entity.pdbx_description
1 polymer ?
#
loop_
_entity_poly.entity_id
_entity_poly.type
_entity_poly.pdbx_seq_one_letter_code
_entity_poly.pdbx_strand_id
1 'polypeptide(L)'
;MSEESQGASVEARSATFAQLARPALEKHLPGATGPSVHWHLGANEAWVRLPRPDGLFEYFGLRRHLDSVTGEVGISRTLSGLAALPLVHTPPARGARGFRIRLGDILDEEDRWWPAGDSEPQVVERLEELALLLAVKGGACLRRWSGADA
;
A
#
# COMPACT_ATOMS: atom_id res chain seq x y z
N MET A 1 -52.23 -21.89 -14.72
CA MET A 1 -50.88 -22.50 -14.79
C MET A 1 -49.91 -21.38 -14.54
N SER A 2 -49.29 -21.41 -13.36
CA SER A 2 -48.34 -20.41 -12.90
C SER A 2 -46.94 -20.94 -13.17
N GLU A 3 -46.15 -20.21 -13.95
CA GLU A 3 -44.70 -20.30 -13.90
C GLU A 3 -44.17 -18.87 -13.88
N GLU A 4 -44.07 -18.33 -12.66
CA GLU A 4 -43.25 -17.16 -12.36
C GLU A 4 -41.78 -17.57 -12.54
N SER A 5 -41.15 -17.03 -13.58
CA SER A 5 -39.71 -17.21 -13.80
C SER A 5 -38.96 -16.26 -12.86
N GLN A 6 -38.61 -16.76 -11.67
CA GLN A 6 -37.64 -16.14 -10.76
C GLN A 6 -36.21 -16.60 -11.08
N GLY A 7 -35.27 -15.65 -11.03
CA GLY A 7 -33.84 -15.89 -10.81
C GLY A 7 -33.00 -15.94 -12.09
N ALA A 8 -31.92 -15.19 -12.27
CA ALA A 8 -31.05 -14.54 -11.30
C ALA A 8 -30.46 -13.26 -11.92
N SER A 9 -30.62 -12.12 -11.25
CA SER A 9 -29.69 -11.01 -11.47
C SER A 9 -28.35 -11.45 -10.89
N VAL A 10 -27.38 -11.74 -11.76
CA VAL A 10 -25.98 -11.82 -11.38
C VAL A 10 -25.58 -10.42 -10.91
N GLU A 11 -25.78 -10.13 -9.63
CA GLU A 11 -25.12 -8.99 -9.00
C GLU A 11 -23.62 -9.24 -9.13
N ALA A 12 -22.99 -8.57 -10.09
CA ALA A 12 -21.56 -8.51 -10.18
C ALA A 12 -21.06 -7.96 -8.83
N ARG A 13 -20.53 -8.84 -7.98
CA ARG A 13 -19.94 -8.42 -6.71
C ARG A 13 -18.82 -7.43 -7.05
N SER A 14 -19.00 -6.17 -6.69
CA SER A 14 -17.98 -5.13 -6.86
C SER A 14 -16.67 -5.59 -6.22
N ALA A 15 -15.54 -5.27 -6.87
CA ALA A 15 -14.24 -5.66 -6.37
C ALA A 15 -13.98 -5.06 -4.97
N THR A 16 -13.34 -5.83 -4.09
CA THR A 16 -12.91 -5.33 -2.78
C THR A 16 -11.77 -4.32 -2.93
N PHE A 17 -11.57 -3.44 -1.94
CA PHE A 17 -10.50 -2.45 -1.98
C PHE A 17 -9.12 -3.07 -2.27
N ALA A 18 -8.78 -4.18 -1.62
CA ALA A 18 -7.49 -4.84 -1.85
C ALA A 18 -7.35 -5.44 -3.26
N GLN A 19 -8.47 -5.87 -3.87
CA GLN A 19 -8.47 -6.32 -5.27
C GLN A 19 -8.22 -5.18 -6.25
N LEU A 20 -8.65 -3.95 -5.93
CA LEU A 20 -8.35 -2.75 -6.73
C LEU A 20 -6.95 -2.19 -6.46
N ALA A 21 -6.49 -2.22 -5.21
CA ALA A 21 -5.21 -1.65 -4.80
C ALA A 21 -4.00 -2.48 -5.22
N ARG A 22 -4.13 -3.81 -5.26
CA ARG A 22 -3.02 -4.69 -5.64
C ARG A 22 -2.52 -4.45 -7.07
N PRO A 23 -3.37 -4.40 -8.12
CA PRO A 23 -2.93 -4.08 -9.48
C PRO A 23 -2.20 -2.74 -9.59
N ALA A 24 -2.67 -1.72 -8.87
CA ALA A 24 -2.01 -0.41 -8.84
C ALA A 24 -0.58 -0.50 -8.26
N LEU A 25 -0.41 -1.25 -7.17
CA LEU A 25 0.91 -1.51 -6.57
C LEU A 25 1.79 -2.36 -7.49
N GLU A 26 1.26 -3.43 -8.11
CA GLU A 26 1.99 -4.28 -9.06
C GLU A 26 2.48 -3.49 -10.29
N LYS A 27 1.67 -2.55 -10.79
CA LYS A 27 1.98 -1.69 -11.93
C LYS A 27 3.19 -0.79 -11.68
N HIS A 28 3.34 -0.26 -10.46
CA HIS A 28 4.31 0.79 -10.16
C HIS A 28 5.51 0.33 -9.34
N LEU A 29 5.44 -0.81 -8.65
CA LEU A 29 6.51 -1.31 -7.79
C LEU A 29 7.30 -2.43 -8.47
N PRO A 30 8.56 -2.18 -8.88
CA PRO A 30 9.42 -3.22 -9.44
C PRO A 30 9.56 -4.41 -8.48
N GLY A 31 9.39 -5.61 -9.02
CA GLY A 31 9.52 -6.84 -8.25
C GLY A 31 8.29 -7.25 -7.45
N ALA A 32 7.19 -6.47 -7.44
CA ALA A 32 5.95 -6.79 -6.71
C ALA A 32 5.20 -8.06 -7.19
N THR A 33 5.59 -8.61 -8.35
CA THR A 33 5.08 -9.85 -8.91
C THR A 33 6.06 -11.03 -8.78
N GLY A 34 7.21 -10.82 -8.13
CA GLY A 34 8.26 -11.82 -7.98
C GLY A 34 7.93 -12.93 -6.97
N PRO A 35 8.65 -14.06 -6.99
CA PRO A 35 8.37 -15.21 -6.11
C PRO A 35 8.72 -14.96 -4.63
N SER A 36 9.51 -13.94 -4.34
CA SER A 36 9.98 -13.60 -2.99
C SER A 36 9.16 -12.51 -2.31
N VAL A 37 8.10 -12.02 -2.97
CA VAL A 37 7.22 -11.00 -2.39
C VAL A 37 6.24 -11.61 -1.40
N HIS A 38 5.84 -10.81 -0.43
CA HIS A 38 4.76 -11.17 0.47
C HIS A 38 3.66 -10.12 0.41
N TRP A 39 2.45 -10.57 0.07
CA TRP A 39 1.27 -9.74 0.02
C TRP A 39 0.40 -9.92 1.26
N HIS A 40 -0.17 -8.82 1.73
CA HIS A 40 -1.31 -8.82 2.62
C HIS A 40 -2.47 -8.09 1.95
N LEU A 41 -3.63 -8.75 1.93
CA LEU A 41 -4.85 -8.25 1.30
C LEU A 41 -5.97 -8.28 2.35
N GLY A 42 -6.25 -7.12 2.94
CA GLY A 42 -7.31 -6.92 3.92
C GLY A 42 -8.53 -6.23 3.32
N ALA A 43 -9.59 -6.03 4.12
CA ALA A 43 -10.81 -5.39 3.65
C ALA A 43 -10.60 -3.93 3.21
N ASN A 44 -9.72 -3.21 3.91
CA ASN A 44 -9.45 -1.77 3.71
C ASN A 44 -7.95 -1.47 3.55
N GLU A 45 -7.15 -2.48 3.26
CA GLU A 45 -5.71 -2.28 3.03
C GLU A 45 -5.15 -3.35 2.09
N ALA A 46 -4.18 -2.94 1.29
CA ALA A 46 -3.32 -3.85 0.56
C ALA A 46 -1.88 -3.37 0.74
N TRP A 47 -0.99 -4.27 1.11
CA TRP A 47 0.44 -3.94 1.16
C TRP A 47 1.29 -5.10 0.69
N VAL A 48 2.45 -4.76 0.14
CA VAL A 48 3.47 -5.69 -0.31
C VAL A 48 4.74 -5.47 0.48
N ARG A 49 5.37 -6.57 0.89
CA ARG A 49 6.73 -6.60 1.43
C ARG A 49 7.68 -7.15 0.37
N LEU A 50 8.72 -6.39 0.07
CA LEU A 50 9.75 -6.71 -0.91
C LEU A 50 11.09 -6.90 -0.20
N PRO A 51 11.82 -8.00 -0.44
CA PRO A 51 13.19 -8.13 0.05
C PRO A 51 14.12 -7.18 -0.71
N ARG A 52 15.10 -6.60 -0.02
CA ARG A 52 16.20 -5.83 -0.60
C ARG A 52 17.48 -6.64 -0.68
N PRO A 53 18.40 -6.30 -1.60
CA PRO A 53 19.72 -6.91 -1.68
C PRO A 53 20.58 -6.76 -0.40
N ASP A 54 20.34 -5.72 0.41
CA ASP A 54 21.06 -5.46 1.67
C ASP A 54 20.47 -6.20 2.88
N GLY A 55 19.57 -7.17 2.65
CA GLY A 55 18.95 -7.99 3.70
C GLY A 55 17.81 -7.31 4.45
N LEU A 56 17.41 -6.10 4.04
CA LEU A 56 16.25 -5.41 4.58
C LEU A 56 14.95 -5.80 3.86
N PHE A 57 13.82 -5.40 4.44
CA PHE A 57 12.51 -5.54 3.83
C PHE A 57 11.87 -4.17 3.65
N GLU A 58 11.46 -3.84 2.43
CA GLU A 58 10.65 -2.65 2.14
C GLU A 58 9.19 -3.01 2.10
N TYR A 59 8.36 -2.05 2.46
CA TYR A 59 6.92 -2.18 2.49
C TYR A 59 6.31 -1.02 1.75
N PHE A 60 5.30 -1.31 0.94
CA PHE A 60 4.48 -0.31 0.26
C PHE A 60 3.03 -0.71 0.45
N GLY A 61 2.22 0.19 0.98
CA GLY A 61 0.84 -0.09 1.34
C GLY A 61 -0.10 1.02 0.95
N LEU A 62 -1.30 0.63 0.52
CA LEU A 62 -2.44 1.50 0.33
C LEU A 62 -3.50 1.15 1.37
N ARG A 63 -4.15 2.16 1.93
CA ARG A 63 -5.17 2.01 2.97
C ARG A 63 -6.38 2.84 2.65
N ARG A 64 -7.53 2.38 3.14
CA ARG A 64 -8.81 3.05 3.04
C ARG A 64 -9.40 3.27 4.42
N HIS A 65 -10.01 4.42 4.61
CA HIS A 65 -10.90 4.71 5.71
C HIS A 65 -12.10 5.47 5.16
N LEU A 66 -13.30 4.87 5.26
CA LEU A 66 -14.53 5.42 4.66
C LEU A 66 -14.37 5.71 3.15
N ASP A 67 -14.53 6.96 2.73
CA ASP A 67 -14.40 7.47 1.36
C ASP A 67 -12.98 8.00 1.06
N SER A 68 -12.06 7.81 1.99
CA SER A 68 -10.71 8.39 1.91
C SER A 68 -9.65 7.29 1.84
N VAL A 69 -8.55 7.58 1.15
CA VAL A 69 -7.43 6.67 0.94
C VAL A 69 -6.09 7.34 1.25
N THR A 70 -5.11 6.53 1.63
CA THR A 70 -3.73 7.01 1.86
C THR A 70 -2.72 5.93 1.49
N GLY A 71 -1.45 6.32 1.49
CA GLY A 71 -0.32 5.43 1.28
C GLY A 71 0.59 5.38 2.51
N GLU A 72 1.25 4.25 2.72
CA GLU A 72 2.31 4.08 3.72
C GLU A 72 3.50 3.38 3.06
N VAL A 73 4.72 3.80 3.43
CA VAL A 73 5.92 3.00 3.19
C VAL A 73 6.57 2.61 4.49
N GLY A 74 7.27 1.49 4.50
CA GLY A 74 8.02 1.04 5.65
C GLY A 74 9.30 0.34 5.26
N ILE A 75 10.18 0.20 6.24
CA ILE A 75 11.39 -0.59 6.13
C ILE A 75 11.68 -1.29 7.44
N SER A 76 12.15 -2.53 7.39
CA SER A 76 12.52 -3.28 8.60
C SER A 76 13.69 -4.21 8.37
N ARG A 77 14.42 -4.51 9.45
CA ARG A 77 15.47 -5.54 9.47
C ARG A 77 14.91 -6.95 9.66
N THR A 78 13.77 -7.05 10.35
CA THR A 78 13.10 -8.32 10.66
C THR A 78 11.82 -8.46 9.87
N LEU A 79 11.43 -9.70 9.57
CA LEU A 79 10.12 -9.98 9.00
C LEU A 79 9.02 -9.56 9.97
N SER A 80 8.18 -8.62 9.55
CA SER A 80 7.06 -8.11 10.33
C SER A 80 5.92 -7.72 9.39
N GLY A 81 4.73 -7.48 9.92
CA GLY A 81 3.65 -6.84 9.16
C GLY A 81 3.84 -5.33 9.13
N LEU A 82 3.35 -4.65 8.09
CA LEU A 82 3.49 -3.20 7.97
C LEU A 82 2.95 -2.46 9.20
N ALA A 83 1.74 -2.81 9.66
CA ALA A 83 1.11 -2.17 10.83
C ALA A 83 1.87 -2.38 12.16
N ALA A 84 2.74 -3.39 12.25
CA ALA A 84 3.56 -3.65 13.42
C ALA A 84 4.82 -2.75 13.48
N LEU A 85 5.17 -2.08 12.39
CA LEU A 85 6.27 -1.13 12.37
C LEU A 85 5.86 0.17 13.09
N PRO A 86 6.77 0.78 13.87
CA PRO A 86 6.52 2.09 14.48
C PRO A 86 6.17 3.13 13.40
N LEU A 87 5.04 3.81 13.57
CA LEU A 87 4.67 4.94 12.72
C LEU A 87 5.44 6.18 13.17
N VAL A 88 6.13 6.82 12.23
CA VAL A 88 6.90 8.05 12.45
C VAL A 88 6.46 9.13 11.47
N HIS A 89 6.68 10.39 11.83
CA HIS A 89 6.44 11.56 10.97
C HIS A 89 7.68 12.00 10.19
N THR A 90 8.86 11.59 10.65
CA THR A 90 10.13 11.84 9.98
C THR A 90 10.98 10.58 10.03
N PRO A 91 11.70 10.23 8.94
CA PRO A 91 12.59 9.07 8.95
C PRO A 91 13.58 9.15 10.12
N PRO A 92 13.69 8.09 10.94
CA PRO A 92 14.57 8.10 12.11
C PRO A 92 16.04 8.07 11.68
N ALA A 93 16.92 8.44 12.61
CA ALA A 93 18.36 8.27 12.46
C ALA A 93 18.75 6.79 12.20
N ARG A 94 19.98 6.58 11.70
CA ARG A 94 20.53 5.24 11.47
C ARG A 94 20.51 4.41 12.76
N GLY A 95 20.22 3.11 12.64
CA GLY A 95 20.19 2.16 13.77
C GLY A 95 18.79 1.78 14.30
N ALA A 96 17.72 2.42 13.82
CA ALA A 96 16.36 1.96 14.11
C ALA A 96 16.14 0.52 13.61
N ARG A 97 15.27 -0.26 14.27
CA ARG A 97 14.94 -1.63 13.80
C ARG A 97 14.07 -1.64 12.55
N GLY A 98 13.37 -0.54 12.32
CA GLY A 98 12.46 -0.32 11.23
C GLY A 98 11.48 0.80 11.57
N PHE A 99 10.77 1.29 10.56
CA PHE A 99 9.73 2.29 10.72
C PHE A 99 8.73 2.15 9.57
N ARG A 100 7.57 2.77 9.75
CA ARG A 100 6.68 3.14 8.65
C ARG A 100 6.36 4.63 8.74
N ILE A 101 6.10 5.23 7.60
CA ILE A 101 5.79 6.64 7.45
C ILE A 101 4.66 6.79 6.43
N ARG A 102 3.73 7.72 6.68
CA ARG A 102 2.63 7.99 5.76
C ARG A 102 3.13 8.77 4.56
N LEU A 103 2.47 8.59 3.42
CA LEU A 103 2.81 9.30 2.20
C LEU A 103 2.66 10.81 2.36
N GLY A 104 1.64 11.28 3.11
CA GLY A 104 1.46 12.70 3.43
C GLY A 104 2.71 13.29 4.09
N ASP A 105 3.22 12.66 5.14
CA ASP A 105 4.46 13.08 5.81
C ASP A 105 5.68 13.13 4.87
N ILE A 106 5.77 12.21 3.90
CA ILE A 106 6.85 12.21 2.88
C ILE A 106 6.72 13.36 1.89
N LEU A 107 5.50 13.81 1.62
CA LEU A 107 5.19 14.88 0.68
C LEU A 107 5.22 16.27 1.34
N ASP A 108 5.55 16.36 2.64
CA ASP A 108 5.40 17.57 3.45
C ASP A 108 3.95 18.09 3.46
N GLU A 109 2.98 17.18 3.31
CA GLU A 109 1.53 17.43 3.34
C GLU A 109 0.95 16.71 4.56
N GLU A 110 0.71 17.44 5.66
CA GLU A 110 0.29 16.87 6.95
C GLU A 110 -0.77 15.77 6.82
N ASP A 111 -0.42 14.55 7.24
CA ASP A 111 -1.28 13.37 7.39
C ASP A 111 -2.38 13.21 6.31
N ARG A 112 -2.02 13.47 5.05
CA ARG A 112 -3.04 13.61 4.02
C ARG A 112 -3.74 12.27 3.74
N TRP A 113 -5.06 12.34 3.87
CA TRP A 113 -5.99 11.39 3.28
C TRP A 113 -6.60 12.03 2.05
N TRP A 114 -6.64 11.30 0.94
CA TRP A 114 -7.20 11.78 -0.31
C TRP A 114 -8.58 11.17 -0.54
N PRO A 115 -9.53 11.93 -1.11
CA PRO A 115 -10.80 11.36 -1.54
C PRO A 115 -10.56 10.20 -2.52
N ALA A 116 -11.18 9.06 -2.25
CA ALA A 116 -11.13 7.88 -3.09
C ALA A 116 -11.89 8.08 -4.41
N GLY A 117 -12.90 8.96 -4.40
CA GLY A 117 -13.86 9.12 -5.50
C GLY A 117 -15.14 8.31 -5.28
N ASP A 118 -16.17 8.63 -6.06
CA ASP A 118 -17.54 8.13 -5.88
C ASP A 118 -17.84 6.89 -6.73
N SER A 119 -16.91 6.52 -7.61
CA SER A 119 -17.07 5.39 -8.55
C SER A 119 -15.81 4.53 -8.59
N GLU A 120 -15.97 3.26 -8.94
CA GLU A 120 -14.85 2.31 -9.05
C GLU A 120 -13.71 2.82 -9.97
N PRO A 121 -13.98 3.40 -11.16
CA PRO A 121 -12.91 3.96 -12.00
C PRO A 121 -12.10 5.07 -11.32
N GLN A 122 -12.77 5.97 -10.58
CA GLN A 122 -12.09 7.04 -9.84
C GLN A 122 -11.25 6.47 -8.70
N VAL A 123 -11.75 5.44 -8.01
CA VAL A 123 -11.00 4.72 -6.97
C VAL A 123 -9.75 4.08 -7.57
N VAL A 124 -9.86 3.41 -8.72
CA VAL A 124 -8.71 2.82 -9.41
C VAL A 124 -7.69 3.88 -9.80
N GLU A 125 -8.11 4.96 -10.44
CA GLU A 125 -7.24 6.08 -10.84
C GLU A 125 -6.50 6.64 -9.62
N ARG A 126 -7.22 6.92 -8.53
CA ARG A 126 -6.61 7.40 -7.28
C ARG A 126 -5.59 6.42 -6.71
N LEU A 127 -5.89 5.12 -6.72
CA LEU A 127 -4.97 4.11 -6.20
C LEU A 127 -3.71 3.99 -7.05
N GLU A 128 -3.82 4.12 -8.37
CA GLU A 128 -2.67 4.17 -9.28
C GLU A 128 -1.80 5.41 -9.01
N GLU A 129 -2.39 6.59 -8.86
CA GLU A 129 -1.67 7.82 -8.49
C GLU A 129 -0.89 7.66 -7.18
N LEU A 130 -1.55 7.13 -6.14
CA LEU A 130 -0.91 6.91 -4.84
C LEU A 130 0.19 5.84 -4.94
N ALA A 131 -0.02 4.75 -5.68
CA ALA A 131 0.99 3.73 -5.90
C ALA A 131 2.23 4.29 -6.62
N LEU A 132 2.04 5.17 -7.62
CA LEU A 132 3.14 5.87 -8.29
C LEU A 132 3.91 6.77 -7.32
N LEU A 133 3.21 7.56 -6.50
CA LEU A 133 3.84 8.42 -5.49
C LEU A 133 4.62 7.60 -4.46
N LEU A 134 4.07 6.48 -4.00
CA LEU A 134 4.76 5.53 -3.11
C LEU A 134 6.04 4.98 -3.76
N ALA A 135 5.97 4.54 -5.02
CA ALA A 135 7.14 4.02 -5.74
C ALA A 135 8.26 5.07 -5.86
N VAL A 136 7.90 6.31 -6.19
CA VAL A 136 8.87 7.39 -6.42
C VAL A 136 9.36 7.99 -5.11
N LYS A 137 8.45 8.56 -4.32
CA LYS A 137 8.77 9.34 -3.11
C LYS A 137 9.04 8.43 -1.92
N GLY A 138 8.18 7.44 -1.74
CA GLY A 138 8.40 6.40 -0.72
C GLY A 138 9.69 5.63 -0.98
N GLY A 139 9.91 5.16 -2.21
CA GLY A 139 11.18 4.51 -2.57
C GLY A 139 12.41 5.40 -2.35
N ALA A 140 12.32 6.71 -2.66
CA ALA A 140 13.40 7.64 -2.37
C ALA A 140 13.64 7.82 -0.86
N CYS A 141 12.58 7.85 -0.05
CA CYS A 141 12.65 7.86 1.41
C CYS A 141 13.39 6.61 1.94
N LEU A 142 13.02 5.42 1.44
CA LEU A 142 13.62 4.15 1.89
C LEU A 142 15.08 3.97 1.45
N ARG A 143 15.47 4.46 0.27
CA ARG A 143 16.86 4.38 -0.22
C ARG A 143 17.84 5.18 0.64
N ARG A 144 17.40 6.26 1.29
CA ARG A 144 18.24 7.05 2.20
C ARG A 144 18.53 6.32 3.51
N TRP A 145 17.79 5.26 3.80
CA TRP A 145 17.98 4.43 4.98
C TRP A 145 18.89 3.24 4.65
N SER A 146 20.11 3.24 5.20
CA SER A 146 21.06 2.15 5.06
C SER A 146 20.96 1.20 6.25
N GLY A 147 20.84 -0.11 5.97
CA GLY A 147 20.84 -1.16 6.99
C GLY A 147 22.21 -1.42 7.63
N ALA A 148 23.29 -0.87 7.07
CA ALA A 148 24.64 -0.98 7.63
C ALA A 148 24.69 -0.35 9.03
N ASP A 149 25.10 -1.15 10.00
CA ASP A 149 25.43 -0.66 11.34
C ASP A 149 26.57 0.36 11.24
N ALA A 150 26.48 1.42 12.05
CA ALA A 150 27.59 2.35 12.27
C ALA A 150 28.70 1.70 13.08
#